data_AF-A0A4S3J606-F1
#
_entry.id   AF-A0A4S3J606-F1
#
_cell.length_a   1.000
_cell.length_b   1.000
_cell.length_c   1.000
_cell.angle_alpha   90.00
_cell.angle_beta   90.00
_cell.angle_gamma   90.00
#
_symmetry.space_group_name_H-M   'P 1'
#
loop_
_entity.id
_entity.type
_entity.pdbx_description
1 polymer ?
#
loop_
_entity_poly.entity_id
_entity_poly.type
_entity_poly.pdbx_seq_one_letter_code
_entity_poly.pdbx_strand_id
1 'polypeptide(L)'
;MVGRKGELDGETLRRILSAGSYLISQDSPGTLRLLLDSWLTNESNGIHALGPSPWRGVQGAADYMKTLEDIKFARSVGGRISRLLFFLNYMELTKQEQEAHFQKHLPEVKSIVIGRIADAYYGSPGQRTTSQPDNKVKHDKVNGYVRWARWWWKLAGTLGIGVVLVCDRQLMSAMTSGKFTNSTIDAFVTYAIYTRPGTVRLLKLLEPAARQLMFGHVSSGLIDAIRNDEFGLLGRTQLSNTYAEDGKALTRKQVDSSWPTIDSEQAALDKVTEVLKLVPHDEDKSLLDLNSDCTTSFDNRGFNLS
;
A
#
# COMPACT_ATOMS: atom_id res chain seq x y z
N MET A 1 -37.69 0.80 19.39
CA MET A 1 -37.05 0.17 18.21
C MET A 1 -35.59 -0.09 18.55
N VAL A 2 -35.28 -1.32 18.94
CA VAL A 2 -33.91 -1.74 19.27
C VAL A 2 -33.33 -2.34 17.99
N GLY A 3 -32.40 -1.62 17.35
CA GLY A 3 -31.69 -2.13 16.18
C GLY A 3 -30.98 -3.44 16.51
N ARG A 4 -31.15 -4.47 15.68
CA ARG A 4 -30.43 -5.73 15.84
C ARG A 4 -28.93 -5.44 15.67
N LYS A 5 -28.14 -5.90 16.64
CA LYS A 5 -26.66 -5.86 16.60
C LYS A 5 -26.19 -6.48 15.27
N GLY A 6 -25.60 -5.66 14.39
CA GLY A 6 -24.98 -6.13 13.14
C GLY A 6 -25.58 -5.61 11.83
N GLU A 7 -26.68 -4.85 11.86
CA GLU A 7 -27.24 -4.25 10.66
C GLU A 7 -26.58 -2.89 10.37
N LEU A 8 -26.07 -2.70 9.15
CA LEU A 8 -25.50 -1.43 8.72
C LEU A 8 -26.63 -0.41 8.52
N ASP A 9 -26.46 0.81 9.04
CA ASP A 9 -27.41 1.88 8.74
C ASP A 9 -27.36 2.24 7.23
N GLY A 10 -28.47 2.78 6.72
CA GLY A 10 -28.62 3.04 5.29
C GLY A 10 -27.63 4.06 4.71
N GLU A 11 -27.12 4.98 5.52
CA GLU A 11 -26.08 5.93 5.10
C GLU A 11 -24.72 5.24 4.97
N THR A 12 -24.35 4.40 5.94
CA THR A 12 -23.15 3.56 5.86
C THR A 12 -23.20 2.62 4.66
N LEU A 13 -24.34 1.98 4.40
CA LEU A 13 -24.50 1.12 3.23
C LEU A 13 -24.29 1.89 1.92
N ARG A 14 -24.92 3.06 1.75
CA ARG A 14 -24.72 3.89 0.55
C ARG A 14 -23.26 4.30 0.34
N ARG A 15 -22.53 4.60 1.42
CA ARG A 15 -21.09 4.92 1.35
C ARG A 15 -20.27 3.74 0.87
N ILE A 16 -20.55 2.53 1.37
CA ILE A 16 -19.89 1.29 0.95
C ILE A 16 -20.15 1.02 -0.54
N LEU A 17 -21.41 1.12 -0.97
CA LEU A 17 -21.79 0.92 -2.37
C LEU A 17 -21.10 1.94 -3.29
N SER A 18 -21.04 3.21 -2.89
CA SER A 18 -20.34 4.25 -3.64
C SER A 18 -18.83 4.04 -3.66
N ALA A 19 -18.21 3.63 -2.55
CA ALA A 19 -16.79 3.27 -2.54
C ALA A 19 -16.51 2.08 -3.48
N GLY A 20 -17.47 1.15 -3.60
CA GLY A 20 -17.40 -0.01 -4.48
C GLY A 20 -17.24 0.34 -5.95
N SER A 21 -17.85 1.44 -6.43
CA SER A 21 -17.67 1.89 -7.82
C SER A 21 -16.28 2.47 -8.11
N TYR A 22 -15.46 2.69 -7.08
CA TYR A 22 -14.13 3.29 -7.18
C TYR A 22 -12.99 2.27 -7.02
N LEU A 23 -13.29 0.97 -6.96
CA LEU A 23 -12.27 -0.09 -6.86
C LEU A 23 -11.34 -0.17 -8.07
N ILE A 24 -11.85 0.12 -9.27
CA ILE A 24 -11.08 0.28 -10.50
C ILE A 24 -11.51 1.60 -11.15
N SER A 25 -10.56 2.47 -11.46
CA SER A 25 -10.82 3.69 -12.22
C SER A 25 -11.10 3.36 -13.68
N GLN A 26 -12.07 4.07 -14.27
CA GLN A 26 -12.51 3.88 -15.66
C GLN A 26 -11.36 4.02 -16.66
N ASP A 27 -10.38 4.89 -16.38
CA ASP A 27 -9.18 5.09 -17.21
C ASP A 27 -7.89 4.77 -16.42
N SER A 28 -7.93 3.68 -15.64
CA SER A 28 -6.72 3.18 -14.98
C SER A 28 -5.56 2.89 -15.95
N PRO A 29 -5.75 2.33 -17.16
CA PRO A 29 -4.65 2.10 -18.09
C PRO A 29 -4.04 3.40 -18.61
N GLY A 30 -4.87 4.39 -18.98
CA GLY A 30 -4.40 5.70 -19.45
C GLY A 30 -3.63 6.45 -18.37
N THR A 31 -4.14 6.42 -17.13
CA THR A 31 -3.45 7.03 -15.98
C THR A 31 -2.08 6.40 -15.73
N LEU A 32 -1.98 5.07 -15.78
CA LEU A 32 -0.71 4.38 -15.55
C LEU A 32 0.28 4.59 -16.70
N ARG A 33 -0.20 4.66 -17.95
CA ARG A 33 0.61 4.96 -19.12
C ARG A 33 1.32 6.31 -19.02
N LEU A 34 0.61 7.33 -18.54
CA LEU A 34 1.20 8.67 -18.34
C LEU A 34 2.31 8.68 -17.26
N LEU A 35 2.28 7.74 -16.32
CA LEU A 35 3.26 7.64 -15.24
C LEU A 35 4.45 6.75 -15.61
N LEU A 36 4.25 5.79 -16.52
CA LEU A 36 5.21 4.75 -16.84
C LEU A 36 6.56 5.31 -17.31
N ASP A 37 6.55 6.30 -18.20
CA ASP A 37 7.79 6.87 -18.74
C ASP A 37 8.60 7.58 -17.65
N SER A 38 7.93 8.26 -16.71
CA SER A 38 8.59 8.87 -15.55
C SER A 38 9.19 7.81 -14.62
N TRP A 39 8.49 6.69 -14.40
CA TRP A 39 8.98 5.61 -13.56
C TRP A 39 10.20 4.91 -14.15
N LEU A 40 10.15 4.59 -15.44
CA LEU A 40 11.28 4.00 -16.17
C LEU A 40 12.49 4.94 -16.20
N THR A 41 12.25 6.25 -16.38
CA THR A 41 13.31 7.26 -16.34
C THR A 41 13.97 7.30 -14.96
N ASN A 42 13.18 7.32 -13.88
CA ASN A 42 13.72 7.29 -12.52
C ASN A 42 14.56 6.04 -12.27
N GLU A 43 14.03 4.86 -12.59
CA GLU A 43 14.74 3.60 -12.40
C GLU A 43 16.05 3.54 -13.22
N SER A 44 16.04 4.02 -14.47
CA SER A 44 17.24 4.08 -15.31
C SER A 44 18.33 5.01 -14.75
N ASN A 45 17.95 5.99 -13.94
CA ASN A 45 18.87 6.89 -13.25
C ASN A 45 19.28 6.36 -11.85
N GLY A 46 18.92 5.13 -11.50
CA GLY A 46 19.19 4.55 -10.18
C GLY A 46 18.33 5.15 -9.07
N ILE A 47 17.24 5.84 -9.41
CA ILE A 47 16.29 6.45 -8.48
C ILE A 47 15.10 5.51 -8.31
N HIS A 48 14.51 5.48 -7.12
CA HIS A 48 13.25 4.75 -6.89
C HIS A 48 12.21 5.18 -7.93
N ALA A 49 11.55 4.23 -8.60
CA ALA A 49 10.58 4.50 -9.69
C ALA A 49 9.57 5.62 -9.36
N LEU A 50 9.04 5.66 -8.13
CA LEU A 50 8.08 6.67 -7.67
C LEU A 50 8.68 8.04 -7.25
N GLY A 51 10.01 8.19 -7.28
CA GLY A 51 10.72 9.39 -6.85
C GLY A 51 11.45 9.19 -5.51
N PRO A 52 10.79 9.31 -4.33
CA PRO A 52 11.49 9.32 -3.05
C PRO A 52 11.89 7.94 -2.51
N SER A 53 13.09 7.86 -1.91
CA SER A 53 13.61 6.80 -1.01
C SER A 53 14.78 7.38 -0.19
N PRO A 54 14.97 7.10 1.13
CA PRO A 54 14.64 5.87 1.87
C PRO A 54 13.27 5.86 2.57
N TRP A 55 12.62 4.70 2.58
CA TRP A 55 11.30 4.51 3.20
C TRP A 55 11.30 3.99 4.64
N ARG A 56 12.43 3.45 5.10
CA ARG A 56 12.63 2.84 6.43
C ARG A 56 13.10 3.85 7.48
N GLY A 57 12.86 3.52 8.74
CA GLY A 57 13.34 4.29 9.89
C GLY A 57 12.44 5.49 10.20
N VAL A 58 12.72 6.12 11.35
CA VAL A 58 11.91 7.23 11.87
C VAL A 58 11.85 8.40 10.87
N GLN A 59 12.99 8.73 10.24
CA GLN A 59 13.05 9.81 9.24
C GLN A 59 12.24 9.47 7.98
N GLY A 60 12.35 8.25 7.44
CA GLY A 60 11.57 7.83 6.29
C GLY A 60 10.06 7.91 6.53
N ALA A 61 9.60 7.57 7.75
CA ALA A 61 8.20 7.74 8.13
C ALA A 61 7.77 9.22 8.13
N ALA A 62 8.60 10.11 8.68
CA ALA A 62 8.34 11.54 8.68
C ALA A 62 8.33 12.15 7.26
N ASP A 63 9.25 11.73 6.39
CA ASP A 63 9.35 12.21 5.01
C ASP A 63 8.14 11.81 4.18
N TYR A 64 7.61 10.59 4.37
CA TYR A 64 6.35 10.21 3.75
C TYR A 64 5.17 11.02 4.26
N MET A 65 5.08 11.26 5.56
CA MET A 65 4.03 12.14 6.09
C MET A 65 4.08 13.50 5.40
N LYS A 66 5.27 14.08 5.24
CA LYS A 66 5.47 15.38 4.57
C LYS A 66 5.02 15.34 3.11
N THR A 67 5.40 14.29 2.39
CA THR A 67 5.02 14.12 0.97
C THR A 67 3.51 13.93 0.81
N LEU A 68 2.86 13.26 1.78
CA LEU A 68 1.42 13.01 1.78
C LEU A 68 0.56 14.22 2.17
N GLU A 69 1.16 15.33 2.63
CA GLU A 69 0.44 16.60 2.81
C GLU A 69 0.04 17.24 1.48
N ASP A 70 0.78 16.97 0.39
CA ASP A 70 0.34 17.37 -0.95
C ASP A 70 -0.84 16.50 -1.39
N ILE A 71 -2.03 17.11 -1.42
CA ILE A 71 -3.29 16.45 -1.79
C ILE A 71 -3.23 15.82 -3.20
N LYS A 72 -2.50 16.43 -4.15
CA LYS A 72 -2.36 15.87 -5.50
C LYS A 72 -1.54 14.59 -5.47
N PHE A 73 -0.37 14.64 -4.83
CA PHE A 73 0.48 13.46 -4.66
C PHE A 73 -0.22 12.38 -3.83
N ALA A 74 -0.84 12.76 -2.71
CA ALA A 74 -1.58 11.88 -1.83
C ALA A 74 -2.59 11.01 -2.59
N ARG A 75 -3.27 11.58 -3.59
CA ARG A 75 -4.30 10.90 -4.40
C ARG A 75 -3.74 10.10 -5.57
N SER A 76 -2.46 10.22 -5.88
CA SER A 76 -1.77 9.51 -6.96
C SER A 76 -1.45 8.05 -6.60
N VAL A 77 -0.98 7.27 -7.59
CA VAL A 77 -0.40 5.94 -7.37
C VAL A 77 0.76 6.03 -6.34
N GLY A 78 1.62 7.02 -6.50
CA GLY A 78 2.75 7.28 -5.58
C GLY A 78 2.28 7.50 -4.15
N GLY A 79 1.23 8.29 -3.94
CA GLY A 79 0.67 8.54 -2.61
C GLY A 79 -0.01 7.31 -1.99
N ARG A 80 -0.61 6.44 -2.79
CA ARG A 80 -1.18 5.17 -2.29
C ARG A 80 -0.09 4.19 -1.86
N ILE A 81 0.96 4.06 -2.68
CA ILE A 81 2.12 3.23 -2.35
C ILE A 81 2.88 3.79 -1.13
N SER A 82 3.06 5.10 -1.06
CA SER A 82 3.67 5.78 0.09
C SER A 82 2.97 5.45 1.41
N ARG A 83 1.64 5.31 1.41
CA ARG A 83 0.89 4.88 2.60
C ARG A 83 1.17 3.42 2.95
N LEU A 84 1.29 2.54 1.96
CA LEU A 84 1.65 1.15 2.24
C LEU A 84 3.05 1.08 2.88
N LEU A 85 4.03 1.77 2.31
CA LEU A 85 5.40 1.84 2.81
C LEU A 85 5.47 2.50 4.20
N PHE A 86 4.72 3.58 4.44
CA PHE A 86 4.63 4.22 5.75
C PHE A 86 4.14 3.24 6.83
N PHE A 87 3.11 2.44 6.54
CA PHE A 87 2.61 1.47 7.51
C PHE A 87 3.57 0.29 7.70
N LEU A 88 4.24 -0.18 6.65
CA LEU A 88 5.29 -1.19 6.78
C LEU A 88 6.40 -0.72 7.72
N ASN A 89 6.90 0.50 7.50
CA ASN A 89 7.92 1.11 8.35
C ASN A 89 7.42 1.29 9.79
N TYR A 90 6.20 1.78 9.99
CA TYR A 90 5.59 1.90 11.31
C TYR A 90 5.51 0.54 12.04
N MET A 91 5.14 -0.53 11.33
CA MET A 91 5.08 -1.88 11.90
C MET A 91 6.47 -2.42 12.23
N GLU A 92 7.46 -2.18 11.38
CA GLU A 92 8.87 -2.54 11.61
C GLU A 92 9.44 -1.80 12.84
N LEU A 93 9.24 -0.48 12.93
CA LEU A 93 9.63 0.33 14.10
C LEU A 93 8.94 -0.13 15.39
N THR A 94 7.65 -0.47 15.32
CA THR A 94 6.89 -0.99 16.47
C THR A 94 7.43 -2.33 16.93
N LYS A 95 7.80 -3.20 15.99
CA LYS A 95 8.40 -4.51 16.30
C LYS A 95 9.77 -4.33 16.95
N GLN A 96 10.65 -3.51 16.37
CA GLN A 96 11.98 -3.22 16.92
C GLN A 96 11.91 -2.64 18.33
N GLU A 97 10.98 -1.70 18.56
CA GLU A 97 10.78 -1.09 19.89
C GLU A 97 10.22 -2.10 20.90
N GLN A 98 9.33 -3.01 20.48
CA GLN A 98 8.82 -4.09 21.34
C GLN A 98 9.92 -5.10 21.71
N GLU A 99 10.82 -5.41 20.78
CA GLU A 99 11.98 -6.28 21.00
C GLU A 99 13.04 -5.60 21.89
N ALA A 100 13.27 -4.30 21.73
CA ALA A 100 14.17 -3.57 22.62
C ALA A 100 13.61 -3.42 24.05
N HIS A 101 12.29 -3.39 24.19
CA HIS A 101 11.60 -3.15 25.45
C HIS A 101 10.53 -4.21 25.75
N PHE A 102 10.94 -5.47 25.88
CA PHE A 102 10.04 -6.62 26.12
C PHE A 102 9.07 -6.44 27.30
N GLN A 103 9.40 -5.61 28.28
CA GLN A 103 8.56 -5.34 29.46
C GLN A 103 7.41 -4.36 29.18
N LYS A 104 7.47 -3.56 28.11
CA LYS A 104 6.45 -2.56 27.79
C LYS A 104 5.27 -3.22 27.08
N HIS A 105 4.07 -2.77 27.42
CA HIS A 105 2.86 -3.18 26.73
C HIS A 105 2.78 -2.53 25.33
N LEU A 106 2.20 -3.24 24.36
CA LEU A 106 2.10 -2.79 22.98
C LEU A 106 1.51 -1.36 22.79
N PRO A 107 0.50 -0.91 23.56
CA PRO A 107 0.02 0.48 23.45
C PRO A 107 1.09 1.53 23.79
N GLU A 108 1.95 1.24 24.77
CA GLU A 108 3.05 2.12 25.16
C GLU A 108 4.12 2.15 24.08
N VAL A 109 4.49 0.98 23.54
CA VAL A 109 5.42 0.85 22.41
C VAL A 109 4.95 1.67 21.21
N LYS A 110 3.68 1.53 20.82
CA LYS A 110 3.08 2.32 19.72
C LYS A 110 3.15 3.82 20.00
N SER A 111 2.86 4.24 21.24
CA SER A 111 2.95 5.64 21.65
C SER A 111 4.37 6.19 21.50
N ILE A 112 5.39 5.42 21.88
CA ILE A 112 6.81 5.80 21.74
C ILE A 112 7.17 5.97 20.26
N VAL A 113 6.83 4.99 19.41
CA VAL A 113 7.10 5.06 17.97
C VAL A 113 6.42 6.28 17.34
N ILE A 114 5.16 6.53 17.69
CA ILE A 114 4.43 7.72 17.23
C ILE A 114 5.14 9.01 17.66
N GLY A 115 5.59 9.09 18.92
CA GLY A 115 6.33 10.25 19.43
C GLY A 115 7.62 10.48 18.66
N ARG A 116 8.40 9.42 18.37
CA ARG A 116 9.63 9.51 17.58
C ARG A 116 9.38 10.02 16.16
N ILE A 117 8.33 9.51 15.49
CA ILE A 117 7.95 9.98 14.14
C ILE A 117 7.50 11.44 14.18
N ALA A 118 6.70 11.81 15.20
CA ALA A 118 6.27 13.19 15.40
C ALA A 118 7.45 14.15 15.62
N ASP A 119 8.43 13.76 16.43
CA ASP A 119 9.63 14.56 16.69
C ASP A 119 10.48 14.72 15.43
N ALA A 120 10.61 13.68 14.60
CA ALA A 120 11.29 13.80 13.32
C ALA A 120 10.53 14.69 12.31
N TYR A 121 9.20 14.67 12.33
CA TYR A 121 8.38 15.48 11.43
C TYR A 121 8.33 16.96 11.83
N TYR A 122 8.19 17.27 13.12
CA TYR A 122 8.06 18.64 13.64
C TYR A 122 9.38 19.25 14.12
N GLY A 123 10.45 18.47 14.24
CA GLY A 123 11.69 18.84 14.93
C GLY A 123 11.64 18.51 16.43
N SER A 124 12.81 18.20 17.00
CA SER A 124 12.92 17.73 18.38
C SER A 124 12.48 18.80 19.40
N PRO A 125 12.03 18.40 20.61
CA PRO A 125 11.54 19.30 21.66
C PRO A 125 12.52 20.42 22.09
N GLY A 126 13.81 20.32 21.76
CA GLY A 126 14.84 21.33 22.02
C GLY A 126 14.87 22.50 21.02
N GLN A 127 14.13 22.42 19.90
CA GLN A 127 14.03 23.46 18.87
C GLN A 127 12.68 24.19 18.94
N ARG A 128 12.18 24.46 20.16
CA ARG A 128 10.91 25.15 20.38
C ARG A 128 10.97 26.59 19.85
N THR A 129 10.40 26.82 18.67
CA THR A 129 9.82 28.13 18.36
C THR A 129 8.43 28.22 19.00
N THR A 130 7.99 29.43 19.35
CA THR A 130 6.68 29.74 19.97
C THR A 130 5.45 29.33 19.14
N SER A 131 5.64 28.71 17.98
CA SER A 131 4.63 28.34 16.99
C SER A 131 4.40 26.83 16.81
N GLN A 132 5.05 25.95 17.59
CA GLN A 132 4.88 24.51 17.43
C GLN A 132 3.55 24.00 18.04
N PRO A 133 2.87 23.02 17.39
CA PRO A 133 1.69 22.40 17.97
C PRO A 133 2.03 21.64 19.26
N ASP A 134 1.05 21.51 20.15
CA ASP A 134 1.21 20.69 21.35
C ASP A 134 1.45 19.21 21.02
N ASN A 135 1.97 18.45 21.98
CA ASN A 135 2.30 17.03 21.78
C ASN A 135 1.07 16.20 21.39
N LYS A 136 -0.12 16.55 21.87
CA LYS A 136 -1.35 15.82 21.56
C LYS A 136 -1.69 15.96 20.08
N VAL A 137 -1.67 17.17 19.54
CA VAL A 137 -1.91 17.46 18.12
C VAL A 137 -0.87 16.76 17.25
N LYS A 138 0.40 16.75 17.67
CA LYS A 138 1.47 16.03 16.95
C LYS A 138 1.19 14.52 16.89
N HIS A 139 0.87 13.90 18.03
CA HIS A 139 0.52 12.48 18.11
C HIS A 139 -0.74 12.14 17.32
N ASP A 140 -1.79 12.96 17.42
CA ASP A 140 -3.06 12.76 16.72
C ASP A 140 -2.87 12.82 15.19
N LYS A 141 -1.98 13.69 14.71
CA LYS A 141 -1.61 13.76 13.29
C LYS A 141 -0.97 12.47 12.80
N VAL A 142 0.05 11.96 13.50
CA VAL A 142 0.71 10.68 13.14
C VAL A 142 -0.29 9.52 13.23
N ASN A 143 -1.11 9.46 14.29
CA ASN A 143 -2.18 8.47 14.45
C ASN A 143 -3.17 8.48 13.28
N GLY A 144 -3.51 9.68 12.78
CA GLY A 144 -4.34 9.84 11.58
C GLY A 144 -3.73 9.14 10.37
N TYR A 145 -2.44 9.35 10.11
CA TYR A 145 -1.70 8.69 9.04
C TYR A 145 -1.61 7.18 9.23
N VAL A 146 -1.26 6.70 10.43
CA VAL A 146 -1.22 5.26 10.76
C VAL A 146 -2.57 4.62 10.51
N ARG A 147 -3.67 5.26 10.94
CA ARG A 147 -5.02 4.75 10.71
C ARG A 147 -5.35 4.62 9.23
N TRP A 148 -5.09 5.66 8.42
CA TRP A 148 -5.39 5.62 6.99
C TRP A 148 -4.52 4.61 6.25
N ALA A 149 -3.24 4.53 6.61
CA ALA A 149 -2.29 3.58 6.03
C ALA A 149 -2.66 2.13 6.39
N ARG A 150 -3.10 1.88 7.62
CA ARG A 150 -3.68 0.59 8.04
C ARG A 150 -4.90 0.20 7.20
N TRP A 151 -5.81 1.15 6.93
CA TRP A 151 -6.97 0.86 6.08
C TRP A 151 -6.56 0.48 4.65
N TRP A 152 -5.54 1.11 4.08
CA TRP A 152 -4.97 0.67 2.81
C TRP A 152 -4.40 -0.75 2.87
N TRP A 153 -3.77 -1.12 3.99
CA TRP A 153 -3.33 -2.50 4.20
C TRP A 153 -4.48 -3.50 4.37
N LYS A 154 -5.59 -3.10 4.99
CA LYS A 154 -6.82 -3.92 5.02
C LYS A 154 -7.34 -4.21 3.62
N LEU A 155 -7.38 -3.20 2.75
CA LEU A 155 -7.76 -3.38 1.35
C LEU A 155 -6.74 -4.24 0.60
N ALA A 156 -5.45 -3.94 0.72
CA ALA A 156 -4.39 -4.64 0.01
C ALA A 156 -4.27 -6.12 0.44
N GLY A 157 -4.38 -6.42 1.74
CA GLY A 157 -4.33 -7.77 2.28
C GLY A 157 -5.52 -8.64 1.90
N THR A 158 -6.71 -8.03 1.73
CA THR A 158 -7.94 -8.78 1.40
C THR A 158 -8.20 -8.86 -0.12
N LEU A 159 -8.09 -7.72 -0.81
CA LEU A 159 -8.44 -7.58 -2.22
C LEU A 159 -7.24 -7.79 -3.15
N GLY A 160 -6.01 -7.66 -2.65
CA GLY A 160 -4.76 -7.73 -3.42
C GLY A 160 -4.06 -6.36 -3.50
N ILE A 161 -2.73 -6.36 -3.44
CA ILE A 161 -1.94 -5.11 -3.40
C ILE A 161 -2.14 -4.27 -4.67
N GLY A 162 -2.50 -4.88 -5.80
CA GLY A 162 -2.79 -4.20 -7.06
C GLY A 162 -3.85 -3.10 -6.96
N VAL A 163 -4.65 -3.06 -5.88
CA VAL A 163 -5.60 -1.97 -5.61
C VAL A 163 -4.94 -0.59 -5.65
N VAL A 164 -3.67 -0.46 -5.25
CA VAL A 164 -2.96 0.83 -5.25
C VAL A 164 -2.62 1.34 -6.65
N LEU A 165 -2.62 0.48 -7.66
CA LEU A 165 -2.33 0.85 -9.04
C LEU A 165 -3.58 1.41 -9.72
N VAL A 166 -4.72 0.72 -9.57
CA VAL A 166 -5.88 0.94 -10.45
C VAL A 166 -7.07 1.62 -9.79
N CYS A 167 -7.14 1.72 -8.47
CA CYS A 167 -8.31 2.33 -7.82
C CYS A 167 -8.46 3.81 -8.14
N ASP A 168 -9.70 4.28 -8.13
CA ASP A 168 -10.00 5.68 -8.37
C ASP A 168 -9.58 6.54 -7.17
N ARG A 169 -9.10 7.76 -7.44
CA ARG A 169 -8.77 8.75 -6.40
C ARG A 169 -9.94 9.04 -5.45
N GLN A 170 -11.17 8.85 -5.91
CA GLN A 170 -12.37 9.02 -5.09
C GLN A 170 -12.49 7.98 -3.97
N LEU A 171 -11.95 6.76 -4.14
CA LEU A 171 -11.92 5.76 -3.08
C LEU A 171 -11.16 6.31 -1.85
N MET A 172 -10.01 6.93 -2.08
CA MET A 172 -9.24 7.59 -1.02
C MET A 172 -10.05 8.69 -0.33
N SER A 173 -10.71 9.54 -1.11
CA SER A 173 -11.52 10.63 -0.56
C SER A 173 -12.66 10.10 0.30
N ALA A 174 -13.30 9.01 -0.13
CA ALA A 174 -14.35 8.36 0.63
C ALA A 174 -13.82 7.84 1.98
N MET A 175 -12.73 7.06 1.94
CA MET A 175 -12.13 6.48 3.14
C MET A 175 -11.60 7.54 4.12
N THR A 176 -10.97 8.61 3.64
CA THR A 176 -10.29 9.60 4.52
C THR A 176 -11.20 10.70 5.05
N SER A 177 -12.45 10.80 4.58
CA SER A 177 -13.42 11.86 4.93
C SER A 177 -13.93 11.87 6.39
N GLY A 178 -13.34 11.09 7.30
CA GLY A 178 -13.78 10.95 8.71
C GLY A 178 -15.06 10.14 8.89
N LYS A 179 -15.68 9.72 7.78
CA LYS A 179 -16.97 9.02 7.72
C LYS A 179 -16.85 7.49 7.72
N PHE A 180 -15.66 6.97 7.47
CA PHE A 180 -15.35 5.54 7.56
C PHE A 180 -14.82 5.20 8.94
N THR A 181 -15.24 4.04 9.45
CA THR A 181 -14.70 3.42 10.66
C THR A 181 -14.02 2.09 10.29
N ASN A 182 -13.39 1.43 11.25
CA ASN A 182 -12.85 0.09 11.03
C ASN A 182 -13.95 -0.90 10.56
N SER A 183 -15.14 -0.86 11.17
CA SER A 183 -16.25 -1.71 10.76
C SER A 183 -16.78 -1.38 9.37
N THR A 184 -16.76 -0.10 8.97
CA THR A 184 -17.10 0.28 7.58
C THR A 184 -16.10 -0.30 6.59
N ILE A 185 -14.81 -0.34 6.93
CA ILE A 185 -13.78 -0.96 6.08
C ILE A 185 -13.97 -2.48 5.99
N ASP A 186 -14.23 -3.16 7.10
CA ASP A 186 -14.49 -4.61 7.12
C ASP A 186 -15.73 -4.96 6.29
N ALA A 187 -16.79 -4.17 6.41
CA ALA A 187 -17.99 -4.30 5.59
C ALA A 187 -17.72 -4.00 4.11
N PHE A 188 -16.89 -3.00 3.81
CA PHE A 188 -16.51 -2.66 2.44
C PHE A 188 -15.71 -3.77 1.75
N VAL A 189 -14.70 -4.35 2.41
CA VAL A 189 -13.94 -5.46 1.82
C VAL A 189 -14.79 -6.72 1.69
N THR A 190 -15.68 -6.97 2.66
CA THR A 190 -16.67 -8.05 2.58
C THR A 190 -17.57 -7.87 1.36
N TYR A 191 -18.14 -6.67 1.18
CA TYR A 191 -18.93 -6.32 0.00
C TYR A 191 -18.14 -6.53 -1.30
N ALA A 192 -16.89 -6.04 -1.37
CA ALA A 192 -16.05 -6.17 -2.56
C ALA A 192 -15.77 -7.64 -2.91
N ILE A 193 -15.43 -8.49 -1.93
CA ILE A 193 -15.18 -9.92 -2.13
C ILE A 193 -16.41 -10.64 -2.70
N TYR A 194 -17.60 -10.32 -2.20
CA TYR A 194 -18.81 -11.03 -2.59
C TYR A 194 -19.48 -10.49 -3.85
N THR A 195 -19.26 -9.23 -4.20
CA THR A 195 -19.92 -8.59 -5.35
C THR A 195 -18.98 -8.27 -6.51
N ARG A 196 -17.67 -8.25 -6.27
CA ARG A 196 -16.64 -7.90 -7.26
C ARG A 196 -15.54 -8.95 -7.42
N PRO A 197 -15.88 -10.26 -7.55
CA PRO A 197 -14.86 -11.32 -7.61
C PRO A 197 -13.90 -11.20 -8.80
N GLY A 198 -14.37 -10.74 -9.96
CA GLY A 198 -13.53 -10.50 -11.14
C GLY A 198 -12.55 -9.35 -10.90
N THR A 199 -13.01 -8.28 -10.23
CA THR A 199 -12.15 -7.18 -9.79
C THR A 199 -11.11 -7.67 -8.80
N VAL A 200 -11.52 -8.39 -7.75
CA VAL A 200 -10.60 -8.93 -6.73
C VAL A 200 -9.55 -9.85 -7.34
N ARG A 201 -9.93 -10.71 -8.31
CA ARG A 201 -8.95 -11.52 -9.05
C ARG A 201 -7.94 -10.63 -9.77
N LEU A 202 -8.39 -9.61 -10.50
CA LEU A 202 -7.49 -8.70 -11.22
C LEU A 202 -6.51 -7.99 -10.27
N LEU A 203 -7.00 -7.49 -9.13
CA LEU A 203 -6.16 -6.82 -8.13
C LEU A 203 -5.07 -7.74 -7.55
N LYS A 204 -5.38 -9.04 -7.37
CA LYS A 204 -4.40 -10.06 -6.97
C LYS A 204 -3.40 -10.37 -8.09
N LEU A 205 -3.83 -10.42 -9.34
CA LEU A 205 -2.93 -10.63 -10.49
C LEU A 205 -1.93 -9.48 -10.68
N LEU A 206 -2.31 -8.27 -10.29
CA LEU A 206 -1.45 -7.08 -10.33
C LEU A 206 -0.51 -6.95 -9.13
N GLU A 207 -0.66 -7.79 -8.10
CA GLU A 207 0.14 -7.72 -6.88
C GLU A 207 1.66 -7.83 -7.10
N PRO A 208 2.18 -8.75 -7.93
CA PRO A 208 3.62 -8.83 -8.18
C PRO A 208 4.20 -7.53 -8.76
N ALA A 209 3.48 -6.92 -9.70
CA ALA A 209 3.86 -5.64 -10.30
C ALA A 209 3.81 -4.49 -9.28
N ALA A 210 2.75 -4.43 -8.47
CA ALA A 210 2.61 -3.41 -7.43
C ALA A 210 3.72 -3.52 -6.38
N ARG A 211 4.10 -4.73 -5.98
CA ARG A 211 5.19 -4.97 -5.02
C ARG A 211 6.54 -4.49 -5.56
N GLN A 212 6.89 -4.83 -6.80
CA GLN A 212 8.14 -4.35 -7.39
C GLN A 212 8.17 -2.81 -7.41
N LEU A 213 7.06 -2.19 -7.78
CA LEU A 213 6.95 -0.73 -7.80
C LEU A 213 7.05 -0.11 -6.40
N MET A 214 6.51 -0.76 -5.37
CA MET A 214 6.68 -0.35 -3.97
C MET A 214 8.14 -0.31 -3.53
N PHE A 215 9.00 -1.16 -4.11
CA PHE A 215 10.41 -1.23 -3.78
C PHE A 215 11.31 -0.60 -4.84
N GLY A 216 10.72 0.22 -5.73
CA GLY A 216 11.46 1.10 -6.62
C GLY A 216 11.67 0.56 -8.02
N HIS A 217 11.10 -0.59 -8.37
CA HIS A 217 11.33 -1.28 -9.63
C HIS A 217 10.09 -1.34 -10.53
N VAL A 218 10.26 -1.06 -11.82
CA VAL A 218 9.21 -1.22 -12.82
C VAL A 218 9.32 -2.61 -13.43
N SER A 219 8.41 -3.51 -13.07
CA SER A 219 8.42 -4.88 -13.58
C SER A 219 8.03 -4.95 -15.07
N SER A 220 8.60 -5.91 -15.80
CA SER A 220 8.14 -6.24 -17.17
C SER A 220 6.64 -6.55 -17.20
N GLY A 221 6.13 -7.26 -16.19
CA GLY A 221 4.70 -7.53 -16.05
C GLY A 221 3.85 -6.26 -15.89
N LEU A 222 4.36 -5.21 -15.24
CA LEU A 222 3.69 -3.91 -15.16
C LEU A 222 3.70 -3.20 -16.52
N ILE A 223 4.83 -3.23 -17.23
CA ILE A 223 4.95 -2.67 -18.57
C ILE A 223 3.96 -3.34 -19.52
N ASP A 224 3.90 -4.67 -19.51
CA ASP A 224 3.00 -5.46 -20.35
C ASP A 224 1.53 -5.22 -19.99
N ALA A 225 1.22 -5.15 -18.68
CA ALA A 225 -0.12 -4.83 -18.21
C ALA A 225 -0.60 -3.45 -18.69
N ILE A 226 0.30 -2.47 -18.84
CA ILE A 226 -0.03 -1.10 -19.26
C ILE A 226 -0.02 -0.95 -20.79
N ARG A 227 0.90 -1.60 -21.50
CA ARG A 227 1.10 -1.41 -22.95
C ARG A 227 0.23 -2.31 -23.83
N ASN A 228 -0.18 -3.49 -23.34
CA ASN A 228 -1.03 -4.40 -24.11
C ASN A 228 -2.52 -4.04 -23.94
N ASP A 229 -2.99 -3.12 -24.78
CA ASP A 229 -4.36 -2.57 -24.75
C ASP A 229 -5.48 -3.59 -24.93
N GLU A 230 -5.20 -4.72 -25.58
CA GLU A 230 -6.23 -5.70 -25.89
C GLU A 230 -6.26 -6.85 -24.89
N PHE A 231 -5.10 -7.49 -24.68
CA PHE A 231 -4.99 -8.75 -23.95
C PHE A 231 -4.16 -8.65 -22.67
N GLY A 232 -3.59 -7.48 -22.35
CA GLY A 232 -2.89 -7.25 -21.10
C GLY A 232 -3.82 -7.36 -19.90
N LEU A 233 -3.25 -7.42 -18.68
CA LEU A 233 -4.06 -7.47 -17.46
C LEU A 233 -5.02 -6.28 -17.33
N LEU A 234 -4.63 -5.11 -17.85
CA LEU A 234 -5.48 -3.91 -17.91
C LEU A 234 -6.06 -3.67 -19.32
N GLY A 235 -5.95 -4.65 -20.21
CA GLY A 235 -6.48 -4.58 -21.57
C GLY A 235 -8.00 -4.72 -21.61
N ARG A 236 -8.59 -4.28 -22.71
CA ARG A 236 -10.06 -4.22 -22.90
C ARG A 236 -10.74 -5.57 -22.69
N THR A 237 -10.15 -6.65 -23.22
CA THR A 237 -10.72 -8.00 -23.09
C THR A 237 -10.74 -8.44 -21.62
N GLN A 238 -9.64 -8.24 -20.91
CA GLN A 238 -9.53 -8.64 -19.50
C GLN A 238 -10.45 -7.82 -18.61
N LEU A 239 -10.51 -6.50 -18.79
CA LEU A 239 -11.42 -5.62 -18.05
C LEU A 239 -12.89 -5.96 -18.33
N SER A 240 -13.25 -6.23 -19.58
CA SER A 240 -14.61 -6.67 -19.94
C SER A 240 -14.99 -7.98 -19.24
N ASN A 241 -14.09 -8.97 -19.23
CA ASN A 241 -14.29 -10.23 -18.53
C ASN A 241 -14.45 -10.04 -17.02
N THR A 242 -13.61 -9.18 -16.43
CA THR A 242 -13.69 -8.76 -15.02
C THR A 242 -15.06 -8.17 -14.70
N TYR A 243 -15.56 -7.23 -15.50
CA TYR A 243 -16.88 -6.63 -15.27
C TYR A 243 -18.05 -7.59 -15.51
N ALA A 244 -17.95 -8.47 -16.50
CA ALA A 244 -18.97 -9.48 -16.77
C ALA A 244 -19.11 -10.47 -15.60
N GLU A 245 -18.00 -10.85 -14.98
CA GLU A 245 -18.00 -11.70 -13.80
C GLU A 245 -18.57 -11.00 -12.56
N ASP A 246 -18.20 -9.75 -12.33
CA ASP A 246 -18.77 -8.93 -11.26
C ASP A 246 -20.30 -8.78 -11.44
N GLY A 247 -20.75 -8.55 -12.68
CA GLY A 247 -22.17 -8.51 -13.03
C GLY A 247 -22.90 -9.81 -12.72
N LYS A 248 -22.31 -10.97 -13.06
CA LYS A 248 -22.86 -12.29 -12.72
C LYS A 248 -22.91 -12.53 -11.21
N ALA A 249 -21.91 -12.06 -10.46
CA ALA A 249 -21.91 -12.21 -9.01
C ALA A 249 -23.02 -11.38 -8.36
N LEU A 250 -23.22 -10.14 -8.82
CA LEU A 250 -24.28 -9.25 -8.35
C LEU A 250 -25.69 -9.84 -8.59
N THR A 251 -25.94 -10.43 -9.76
CA THR A 251 -27.27 -10.99 -10.09
C THR A 251 -27.59 -12.28 -9.32
N ARG A 252 -26.58 -13.13 -9.07
CA ARG A 252 -26.76 -14.38 -8.30
C ARG A 252 -27.06 -14.17 -6.82
N LYS A 253 -26.68 -13.02 -6.26
CA LYS A 253 -26.70 -12.75 -4.82
C LYS A 253 -28.01 -12.17 -4.30
N GLN A 254 -29.03 -12.00 -5.14
CA GLN A 254 -30.37 -11.53 -4.74
C GLN A 254 -31.16 -12.51 -3.84
N VAL A 255 -30.55 -13.60 -3.35
CA VAL A 255 -31.21 -14.62 -2.51
C VAL A 255 -30.58 -14.67 -1.11
N ASP A 256 -31.27 -14.07 -0.15
CA ASP A 256 -31.30 -14.26 1.32
C ASP A 256 -30.13 -15.00 2.02
N SER A 257 -28.93 -14.42 2.02
CA SER A 257 -27.89 -14.85 2.98
C SER A 257 -27.06 -13.68 3.49
N SER A 258 -26.93 -13.59 4.82
CA SER A 258 -25.96 -12.72 5.46
C SER A 258 -24.55 -13.15 5.05
N TRP A 259 -23.70 -12.18 4.70
CA TRP A 259 -22.31 -12.48 4.35
C TRP A 259 -21.47 -12.64 5.62
N PRO A 260 -20.67 -13.72 5.72
CA PRO A 260 -19.60 -13.80 6.71
C PRO A 260 -18.72 -12.55 6.60
N THR A 261 -18.49 -11.89 7.74
CA THR A 261 -17.59 -10.74 7.76
C THR A 261 -16.15 -11.21 7.59
N ILE A 262 -15.42 -10.54 6.71
CA ILE A 262 -14.00 -10.79 6.51
C ILE A 262 -13.21 -10.07 7.61
N ASP A 263 -12.35 -10.80 8.31
CA ASP A 263 -11.37 -10.22 9.23
C ASP A 263 -10.24 -9.56 8.43
N SER A 264 -10.46 -8.30 8.07
CA SER A 264 -9.51 -7.56 7.27
C SER A 264 -8.28 -7.10 8.05
N GLU A 265 -8.36 -7.05 9.39
CA GLU A 265 -7.21 -6.71 10.23
C GLU A 265 -6.21 -7.86 10.20
N GLN A 266 -6.66 -9.10 10.41
CA GLN A 266 -5.77 -10.26 10.35
C GLN A 266 -5.17 -10.41 8.94
N ALA A 267 -5.98 -10.29 7.88
CA ALA A 267 -5.49 -10.35 6.51
C ALA A 267 -4.44 -9.27 6.19
N ALA A 268 -4.58 -8.07 6.76
CA ALA A 268 -3.59 -7.01 6.64
C ALA A 268 -2.28 -7.38 7.33
N LEU A 269 -2.34 -7.87 8.57
CA LEU A 269 -1.16 -8.25 9.36
C LEU A 269 -0.40 -9.42 8.73
N ASP A 270 -1.11 -10.42 8.22
CA ASP A 270 -0.53 -11.55 7.49
C ASP A 270 0.19 -11.07 6.23
N LYS A 271 -0.44 -10.18 5.46
CA LYS A 271 0.15 -9.62 4.24
C LYS A 271 1.35 -8.72 4.54
N VAL A 272 1.31 -7.91 5.59
CA VAL A 272 2.47 -7.12 6.06
C VAL A 272 3.64 -8.04 6.39
N THR A 273 3.37 -9.10 7.16
CA THR A 273 4.40 -10.08 7.57
C THR A 273 4.99 -10.79 6.36
N GLU A 274 4.16 -11.18 5.40
CA GLU A 274 4.59 -11.78 4.14
C GLU A 274 5.49 -10.83 3.34
N VAL A 275 5.12 -9.56 3.21
CA VAL A 275 5.89 -8.57 2.46
C VAL A 275 7.22 -8.25 3.15
N LEU A 276 7.23 -8.07 4.48
CA LEU A 276 8.45 -7.75 5.23
C LEU A 276 9.51 -8.84 5.13
N LYS A 277 9.11 -10.12 5.06
CA LYS A 277 10.05 -11.26 4.87
C LYS A 277 10.83 -11.21 3.56
N LEU A 278 10.33 -10.49 2.57
CA LEU A 278 10.88 -10.43 1.22
C LEU A 278 11.68 -9.15 0.96
N VAL A 279 11.68 -8.20 1.92
CA VAL A 279 12.49 -6.99 1.80
C VAL A 279 13.88 -7.28 2.36
N PRO A 280 14.96 -7.18 1.54
CA PRO A 280 16.32 -7.30 2.04
C PRO A 280 16.55 -6.34 3.21
N HIS A 281 17.17 -6.79 4.29
CA HIS A 281 17.66 -5.87 5.30
C HIS A 281 18.87 -5.13 4.75
N ASP A 282 19.08 -3.86 5.12
CA ASP A 282 20.26 -3.10 4.63
C ASP A 282 21.59 -3.79 5.04
N GLU A 283 21.57 -4.69 6.03
CA GLU A 283 22.68 -5.56 6.40
C GLU A 283 23.00 -6.64 5.32
N ASP A 284 22.02 -7.08 4.52
CA ASP A 284 22.19 -8.08 3.47
C ASP A 284 22.91 -7.53 2.23
N LYS A 285 22.95 -6.20 2.04
CA LYS A 285 23.73 -5.59 0.94
C LYS A 285 25.23 -5.81 1.13
N SER A 286 25.72 -5.82 2.38
CA SER A 286 27.13 -6.06 2.67
C SER A 286 27.60 -7.48 2.34
N LEU A 287 26.70 -8.47 2.41
CA LEU A 287 26.99 -9.87 2.09
C LEU A 287 26.89 -10.18 0.59
N LEU A 288 26.13 -9.38 -0.16
CA LEU A 288 26.05 -9.50 -1.61
C LEU A 288 27.25 -8.84 -2.32
N ASP A 289 27.80 -7.76 -1.74
CA ASP A 289 29.03 -7.13 -2.25
C ASP A 289 30.28 -8.00 -2.02
N LEU A 290 30.30 -8.86 -0.99
CA LEU A 290 31.42 -9.77 -0.71
C LEU A 290 31.46 -11.01 -1.62
N ASN A 291 30.36 -11.33 -2.33
CA ASN A 291 30.31 -12.47 -3.26
C ASN A 291 30.48 -12.05 -4.74
N SER A 292 30.69 -10.75 -5.01
CA SER A 292 30.97 -10.20 -6.34
C SER A 292 32.44 -10.33 -6.77
N ASP A 293 33.37 -10.51 -5.82
CA ASP A 293 34.82 -10.46 -6.09
C ASP A 293 35.50 -11.84 -6.27
N CYS A 294 34.72 -12.88 -6.58
CA CYS A 294 35.27 -14.20 -6.92
C CYS A 294 34.85 -14.64 -8.33
N THR A 295 35.27 -13.90 -9.35
CA THR A 295 35.41 -14.45 -10.72
C THR A 295 36.80 -14.12 -11.29
N THR A 296 37.72 -15.04 -11.02
CA THR A 296 38.81 -15.51 -11.90
C THR A 296 39.35 -14.53 -12.95
N SER A 297 40.53 -13.96 -12.67
CA SER A 297 41.46 -13.53 -13.72
C SER A 297 41.98 -14.77 -14.46
N PHE A 298 41.35 -15.11 -15.59
CA PHE A 298 41.99 -15.95 -16.59
C PHE A 298 42.88 -15.06 -17.46
N ASP A 299 44.15 -15.01 -17.08
CA ASP A 299 45.22 -14.34 -17.79
C ASP A 299 45.51 -15.14 -19.07
N ASN A 300 44.94 -14.68 -20.20
CA ASN A 300 45.10 -15.30 -21.50
C ASN A 300 46.41 -14.81 -22.12
N ARG A 301 47.54 -15.35 -21.67
CA ARG A 301 48.84 -15.19 -22.34
C ARG A 301 49.20 -16.47 -23.08
N GLY A 302 49.23 -16.32 -24.40
CA GLY A 302 49.43 -17.39 -25.35
C GLY A 302 50.73 -18.16 -25.15
N PHE A 303 50.64 -19.45 -25.46
CA PHE A 303 51.79 -20.23 -25.89
C PHE A 303 51.43 -20.90 -27.20
N ASN A 304 52.22 -20.57 -28.21
CA ASN A 304 52.26 -21.22 -29.50
C ASN A 304 53.69 -21.77 -29.67
N LEU A 305 53.79 -22.90 -30.37
CA LEU A 305 55.00 -23.62 -30.82
C LEU A 305 55.63 -24.51 -29.74
N SER A 306 55.84 -25.81 -29.96
CA SER A 306 56.19 -26.54 -31.20
C SER A 306 55.54 -27.92 -31.29
#